data_AF-A0ABD6EJV8-F1
#
_entry.id   AF-A0ABD6EJV8-F1
#
_cell.length_a   1.000
_cell.length_b   1.000
_cell.length_c   1.000
_cell.angle_alpha   90.00
_cell.angle_beta   90.00
_cell.angle_gamma   90.00
#
_symmetry.space_group_name_H-M   'P 1'
#
loop_
_entity.id
_entity.type
_entity.pdbx_description
1 polymer ?
#
loop_
_entity_poly.entity_id
_entity_poly.type
_entity_poly.pdbx_seq_one_letter_code
_entity_poly.pdbx_strand_id
1 'polypeptide(L)'
;MYSLASKMLQRSLSRKPTINCNIWALTLRKFSADGNEMTKSNTVEANFEAFRAQNWFPIVKSDLDRCALNIIHHGSQPIGLDADHPSFNDKEYRRRRMMIADIATNYKQGERIPTIKYTKDEVDTWRTIYRKLRSLHKKHACKEFLENFKLLERHCGYSENNIPQLQHISDFLKDKSGFTLRPVGGYQNPKDFLHGLAFRVFSCTQYIRHHAYPFYTPEPDLVHEILGHMAMFADPDFAKFSQEIGLASLGATDKECQDLARLYFFVVEFGLSLEHHNFNERRRSFKVYGAGLLSCVDELEFAVSDRALVRPFTIDEVLKTEPLVTSFQSKYFFTRDFEDAILDLRYFVSRLKRPFTVRYDSRNERIEVSNVGKDLGSVSGMSHHEMPQLPKSIQQNLNHAMKQN
;
A
#
# COMPACT_ATOMS: atom_id res chain seq x y z
N MET A 1 -3.63 0.38 -18.71
CA MET A 1 -4.75 -0.39 -18.13
C MET A 1 -5.46 0.28 -16.94
N TYR A 2 -5.20 1.55 -16.57
CA TYR A 2 -6.22 2.39 -15.89
C TYR A 2 -7.34 2.88 -16.85
N SER A 3 -7.16 2.66 -18.15
CA SER A 3 -8.10 3.07 -19.21
C SER A 3 -9.45 2.34 -19.20
N LEU A 4 -9.56 1.10 -18.70
CA LEU A 4 -10.85 0.38 -18.72
C LEU A 4 -11.70 0.57 -17.45
N ALA A 5 -11.10 0.72 -16.28
CA ALA A 5 -11.83 1.18 -15.09
C ALA A 5 -12.37 2.61 -15.29
N SER A 6 -11.66 3.45 -16.06
CA SER A 6 -12.16 4.75 -16.52
C SER A 6 -13.25 4.65 -17.62
N LYS A 7 -13.33 3.55 -18.38
CA LYS A 7 -14.33 3.37 -19.46
C LYS A 7 -15.61 2.65 -19.02
N MET A 8 -15.60 1.85 -17.95
CA MET A 8 -16.81 1.14 -17.50
C MET A 8 -17.74 1.96 -16.58
N LEU A 9 -17.27 3.08 -16.02
CA LEU A 9 -18.13 4.00 -15.25
C LEU A 9 -18.99 4.94 -16.12
N GLN A 10 -18.75 5.03 -17.43
CA GLN A 10 -19.46 5.94 -18.34
C GLN A 10 -20.76 5.36 -18.95
N ARG A 11 -21.19 4.15 -18.56
CA ARG A 11 -22.36 3.47 -19.18
C ARG A 11 -23.53 3.12 -18.26
N SER A 12 -23.60 3.63 -17.03
CA SER A 12 -24.80 3.47 -16.17
C SER A 12 -25.56 4.77 -15.85
N LEU A 13 -25.20 5.89 -16.48
CA LEU A 13 -25.92 7.17 -16.32
C LEU A 13 -26.81 7.46 -17.54
N SER A 14 -27.91 6.72 -17.68
CA SER A 14 -29.01 7.13 -18.54
C SER A 14 -30.36 6.66 -17.99
N ARG A 15 -30.81 7.29 -16.91
CA ARG A 15 -32.23 7.49 -16.59
C ARG A 15 -32.35 8.54 -15.48
N LYS A 16 -32.81 9.73 -15.87
CA LYS A 16 -33.30 10.76 -14.94
C LYS A 16 -34.51 10.22 -14.18
N PRO A 17 -34.75 10.71 -12.96
CA PRO A 17 -35.93 11.55 -12.82
C PRO A 17 -35.64 12.85 -12.07
N THR A 18 -36.26 13.91 -12.58
CA THR A 18 -36.56 15.19 -11.94
C THR A 18 -37.40 15.03 -10.68
N ILE A 19 -37.14 15.82 -9.63
CA ILE A 19 -38.06 16.48 -8.66
C ILE A 19 -37.17 17.43 -7.82
N ASN A 20 -37.14 18.73 -8.10
CA ASN A 20 -37.96 19.85 -7.58
C ASN A 20 -37.48 20.44 -6.23
N CYS A 21 -37.30 21.76 -6.21
CA CYS A 21 -36.72 22.57 -5.15
C CYS A 21 -37.71 22.94 -4.03
N ASN A 22 -37.12 23.34 -2.89
CA ASN A 22 -37.63 24.19 -1.79
C ASN A 22 -38.20 23.53 -0.52
N ILE A 23 -38.03 24.31 0.57
CA ILE A 23 -38.62 24.28 1.93
C ILE A 23 -37.98 23.22 2.87
N TRP A 24 -37.26 23.53 3.97
CA TRP A 24 -37.53 24.44 5.09
C TRP A 24 -36.25 24.96 5.78
N ALA A 25 -36.30 26.21 6.21
CA ALA A 25 -35.41 26.84 7.19
C ALA A 25 -36.11 26.95 8.56
N LEU A 26 -35.28 27.05 9.62
CA LEU A 26 -35.57 27.55 10.99
C LEU A 26 -36.35 26.65 11.96
N THR A 27 -35.68 26.25 13.06
CA THR A 27 -36.15 26.57 14.43
C THR A 27 -34.95 26.71 15.39
N LEU A 28 -34.84 27.88 16.03
CA LEU A 28 -33.94 28.22 17.15
C LEU A 28 -34.65 27.95 18.50
N ARG A 29 -33.93 27.50 19.54
CA ARG A 29 -33.75 28.20 20.86
C ARG A 29 -33.39 27.27 22.04
N LYS A 30 -32.37 27.73 22.79
CA LYS A 30 -32.14 27.69 24.26
C LYS A 30 -32.38 26.39 25.06
N PHE A 31 -31.30 25.86 25.63
CA PHE A 31 -31.20 25.33 27.00
C PHE A 31 -29.75 25.56 27.47
N SER A 32 -29.51 26.58 28.30
CA SER A 32 -29.31 26.54 29.77
C SER A 32 -28.25 25.55 30.24
N ALA A 33 -27.30 26.09 31.00
CA ALA A 33 -26.23 25.39 31.71
C ALA A 33 -26.80 24.38 32.71
N ASP A 34 -26.27 23.15 32.66
CA ASP A 34 -25.77 22.32 33.78
C ASP A 34 -25.86 20.83 33.42
N GLY A 35 -24.74 20.13 33.62
CA GLY A 35 -24.64 18.67 33.63
C GLY A 35 -24.69 17.97 32.26
N ASN A 36 -23.55 17.80 31.57
CA ASN A 36 -23.46 16.78 30.52
C ASN A 36 -22.03 16.43 30.08
N GLU A 37 -21.33 15.61 30.87
CA GLU A 37 -20.22 14.80 30.36
C GLU A 37 -20.70 13.44 29.80
N MET A 38 -21.88 12.96 30.20
CA MET A 38 -22.35 11.61 29.88
C MET A 38 -23.11 11.50 28.52
N THR A 39 -23.71 12.58 28.00
CA THR A 39 -24.42 12.54 26.68
C THR A 39 -23.53 12.85 25.47
N LYS A 40 -22.39 13.51 25.67
CA LYS A 40 -21.43 13.78 24.60
C LYS A 40 -20.74 12.51 24.11
N SER A 41 -20.54 11.51 24.97
CA SER A 41 -19.94 10.22 24.57
C SER A 41 -20.87 9.45 23.62
N ASN A 42 -22.16 9.34 23.98
CA ASN A 42 -23.15 8.58 23.21
C ASN A 42 -23.45 9.18 21.83
N THR A 43 -23.38 10.50 21.69
CA THR A 43 -23.58 11.18 20.38
C THR A 43 -22.38 11.02 19.45
N VAL A 44 -21.17 10.90 20.00
CA VAL A 44 -19.94 10.69 19.23
C VAL A 44 -19.85 9.29 18.67
N GLU A 45 -20.09 8.27 19.50
CA GLU A 45 -20.16 6.88 19.06
C GLU A 45 -21.27 6.70 18.03
N ALA A 46 -22.45 7.28 18.23
CA ALA A 46 -23.55 7.23 17.27
C ALA A 46 -23.20 7.89 15.91
N ASN A 47 -22.53 9.04 15.92
CA ASN A 47 -22.11 9.72 14.68
C ASN A 47 -20.99 8.97 13.94
N PHE A 48 -20.05 8.38 14.69
CA PHE A 48 -19.01 7.53 14.11
C PHE A 48 -19.59 6.26 13.50
N GLU A 49 -20.46 5.54 14.21
CA GLU A 49 -21.10 4.32 13.71
C GLU A 49 -22.01 4.62 12.50
N ALA A 50 -22.72 5.76 12.51
CA ALA A 50 -23.48 6.22 11.34
C ALA A 50 -22.58 6.51 10.13
N PHE A 51 -21.43 7.17 10.34
CA PHE A 51 -20.44 7.39 9.28
C PHE A 51 -19.88 6.07 8.76
N ARG A 52 -19.47 5.17 9.66
CA ARG A 52 -18.88 3.87 9.32
C ARG A 52 -19.88 2.96 8.63
N ALA A 53 -21.16 3.03 8.96
CA ALA A 53 -22.22 2.31 8.26
C ALA A 53 -22.31 2.72 6.79
N GLN A 54 -22.04 3.99 6.47
CA GLN A 54 -22.04 4.52 5.10
C GLN A 54 -20.68 4.31 4.39
N ASN A 55 -19.57 4.42 5.13
CA ASN A 55 -18.20 4.34 4.63
C ASN A 55 -17.40 3.33 5.46
N TRP A 56 -17.71 2.05 5.28
CA TRP A 56 -17.12 0.99 6.10
C TRP A 56 -15.60 0.89 5.91
N PHE A 57 -14.90 0.68 7.02
CA PHE A 57 -13.49 0.32 7.08
C PHE A 57 -13.23 -0.62 8.28
N PRO A 58 -12.16 -1.44 8.25
CA PRO A 58 -11.84 -2.38 9.32
C PRO A 58 -11.38 -1.67 10.60
N ILE A 59 -11.81 -2.19 11.76
CA ILE A 59 -11.39 -1.72 13.10
C ILE A 59 -10.55 -2.77 13.81
N VAL A 60 -10.79 -4.05 13.58
CA VAL A 60 -9.96 -5.14 14.10
C VAL A 60 -9.34 -5.91 12.94
N LYS A 61 -8.19 -6.56 13.17
CA LYS A 61 -7.45 -7.28 12.12
C LYS A 61 -8.29 -8.36 11.41
N SER A 62 -9.20 -9.02 12.13
CA SER A 62 -10.12 -10.02 11.55
C SER A 62 -11.11 -9.43 10.53
N ASP A 63 -11.41 -8.13 10.59
CA ASP A 63 -12.27 -7.47 9.60
C ASP A 63 -11.65 -7.52 8.19
N LEU A 64 -10.34 -7.73 8.07
CA LEU A 64 -9.65 -7.90 6.79
C LEU A 64 -10.09 -9.16 6.03
N ASP A 65 -10.73 -10.12 6.70
CA ASP A 65 -11.39 -11.25 6.01
C ASP A 65 -12.44 -10.77 5.00
N ARG A 66 -13.12 -9.65 5.29
CA ARG A 66 -14.06 -9.03 4.36
C ARG A 66 -13.34 -8.35 3.19
N CYS A 67 -12.25 -7.65 3.47
CA CYS A 67 -11.45 -6.94 2.46
C CYS A 67 -10.84 -7.91 1.42
N ALA A 68 -10.40 -9.09 1.87
CA ALA A 68 -9.72 -10.07 1.02
C ALA A 68 -10.63 -10.75 -0.02
N LEU A 69 -11.96 -10.69 0.17
CA LEU A 69 -12.91 -11.26 -0.78
C LEU A 69 -13.23 -10.31 -1.95
N ASN A 70 -12.87 -9.03 -1.84
CA ASN A 70 -13.11 -8.03 -2.88
C ASN A 70 -12.00 -8.05 -3.94
N ILE A 71 -11.95 -9.14 -4.70
CA ILE A 71 -11.02 -9.33 -5.82
C ILE A 71 -11.62 -8.75 -7.10
N ILE A 72 -10.81 -8.00 -7.85
CA ILE A 72 -11.14 -7.52 -9.18
C ILE A 72 -10.91 -8.67 -10.15
N HIS A 73 -11.99 -9.14 -10.78
CA HIS A 73 -11.95 -10.23 -11.74
C HIS A 73 -11.71 -9.70 -13.16
N HIS A 74 -10.82 -10.40 -13.86
CA HIS A 74 -10.47 -10.17 -15.25
C HIS A 74 -11.22 -11.22 -16.11
N GLY A 75 -12.16 -10.77 -16.95
CA GLY A 75 -13.01 -11.65 -17.75
C GLY A 75 -14.30 -12.17 -17.07
N SER A 76 -15.00 -13.08 -17.74
CA SER A 76 -16.34 -13.58 -17.35
C SER A 76 -16.33 -14.64 -16.24
N GLN A 77 -15.16 -15.01 -15.71
CA GLN A 77 -15.04 -15.97 -14.61
C GLN A 77 -14.42 -15.32 -13.37
N PRO A 78 -14.88 -15.69 -12.16
CA PRO A 78 -14.46 -15.09 -10.90
C PRO A 78 -12.97 -15.30 -10.56
N ILE A 79 -12.20 -16.06 -11.34
CA ILE A 79 -10.73 -16.18 -11.21
C ILE A 79 -10.16 -16.37 -12.63
N GLY A 80 -10.73 -15.66 -13.60
CA GLY A 80 -10.36 -15.75 -15.01
C GLY A 80 -9.04 -15.05 -15.29
N LEU A 81 -8.22 -15.65 -16.15
CA LEU A 81 -7.21 -14.91 -16.89
C LEU A 81 -7.94 -14.11 -17.98
N ASP A 82 -7.51 -12.88 -18.26
CA ASP A 82 -8.00 -12.14 -19.42
C ASP A 82 -7.75 -12.94 -20.71
N ALA A 83 -8.59 -12.76 -21.74
CA ALA A 83 -8.40 -13.43 -23.03
C ALA A 83 -7.04 -13.09 -23.67
N ASP A 84 -6.52 -11.90 -23.39
CA ASP A 84 -5.22 -11.42 -23.84
C ASP A 84 -4.06 -11.89 -22.94
N HIS A 85 -4.35 -12.62 -21.86
CA HIS A 85 -3.32 -13.20 -21.02
C HIS A 85 -2.58 -14.29 -21.82
N PRO A 86 -1.23 -14.28 -21.89
CA PRO A 86 -0.46 -15.21 -22.74
C PRO A 86 -0.75 -16.70 -22.46
N SER A 87 -1.25 -16.99 -21.27
CA SER A 87 -1.55 -18.34 -20.77
C SER A 87 -3.04 -18.68 -20.75
N PHE A 88 -3.89 -17.86 -21.36
CA PHE A 88 -5.36 -18.07 -21.36
C PHE A 88 -5.75 -19.46 -21.86
N ASN A 89 -5.01 -19.99 -22.84
CA ASN A 89 -5.27 -21.29 -23.46
C ASN A 89 -4.63 -22.48 -22.72
N ASP A 90 -3.78 -22.24 -21.71
CA ASP A 90 -3.21 -23.31 -20.90
C ASP A 90 -4.19 -23.74 -19.80
N LYS A 91 -4.86 -24.87 -20.05
CA LYS A 91 -5.85 -25.44 -19.13
C LYS A 91 -5.23 -25.86 -17.79
N GLU A 92 -3.99 -26.34 -17.79
CA GLU A 92 -3.34 -26.82 -16.57
C GLU A 92 -2.89 -25.64 -15.70
N TYR A 93 -2.33 -24.59 -16.32
CA TYR A 93 -2.02 -23.35 -15.61
C TYR A 93 -3.27 -22.71 -15.00
N ARG A 94 -4.39 -22.67 -15.74
CA ARG A 94 -5.67 -22.19 -15.20
C ARG A 94 -6.16 -23.02 -14.01
N ARG A 95 -6.09 -24.35 -14.11
CA ARG A 95 -6.44 -25.26 -13.01
C ARG A 95 -5.56 -25.00 -11.77
N ARG A 96 -4.26 -24.80 -11.99
CA ARG A 96 -3.30 -24.46 -10.94
C ARG A 96 -3.62 -23.12 -10.26
N ARG A 97 -3.99 -22.09 -11.03
CA ARG A 97 -4.40 -20.78 -10.52
C ARG A 97 -5.66 -20.84 -9.67
N MET A 98 -6.69 -21.55 -10.12
CA MET A 98 -7.94 -21.74 -9.36
C MET A 98 -7.68 -22.45 -8.03
N MET A 99 -6.83 -23.49 -8.02
CA MET A 99 -6.46 -24.21 -6.80
C MET A 99 -5.79 -23.27 -5.77
N ILE A 100 -4.88 -22.40 -6.21
CA ILE A 100 -4.19 -21.46 -5.31
C ILE A 100 -5.14 -20.35 -4.82
N ALA A 101 -6.02 -19.85 -5.69
CA ALA A 101 -7.01 -18.85 -5.32
C ALA A 101 -8.05 -19.39 -4.33
N ASP A 102 -8.44 -20.67 -4.43
CA ASP A 102 -9.30 -21.32 -3.46
C ASP A 102 -8.65 -21.40 -2.07
N ILE A 103 -7.35 -21.71 -2.00
CA ILE A 103 -6.57 -21.65 -0.75
C ILE A 103 -6.64 -20.26 -0.11
N ALA A 104 -6.43 -19.20 -0.92
CA ALA A 104 -6.50 -17.82 -0.43
C ALA A 104 -7.91 -17.42 0.03
N THR A 105 -8.95 -17.90 -0.67
CA THR A 105 -10.36 -17.59 -0.37
C THR A 105 -10.82 -18.22 0.96
N ASN A 106 -10.30 -19.41 1.28
CA ASN A 106 -10.64 -20.14 2.50
C ASN A 106 -9.81 -19.72 3.73
N TYR A 107 -8.72 -18.96 3.54
CA TYR A 107 -7.89 -18.47 4.65
C TYR A 107 -8.64 -17.47 5.55
N LYS A 108 -8.52 -17.64 6.87
CA LYS A 108 -9.01 -16.68 7.88
C LYS A 108 -7.87 -16.02 8.63
N GLN A 109 -8.08 -14.75 8.99
CA GLN A 109 -7.08 -13.99 9.71
C GLN A 109 -6.73 -14.66 11.05
N GLY A 110 -5.43 -14.89 11.29
CA GLY A 110 -4.93 -15.53 12.51
C GLY A 110 -4.62 -17.01 12.35
N GLU A 111 -5.05 -17.64 11.25
CA GLU A 111 -4.62 -19.00 10.89
C GLU A 111 -3.19 -19.00 10.35
N ARG A 112 -2.57 -20.19 10.27
CA ARG A 112 -1.32 -20.33 9.54
C ARG A 112 -1.61 -20.36 8.03
N ILE A 113 -0.82 -19.62 7.27
CA ILE A 113 -0.89 -19.58 5.81
C ILE A 113 -0.57 -20.98 5.25
N PRO A 114 -1.47 -21.57 4.44
CA PRO A 114 -1.26 -22.91 3.89
C PRO A 114 -0.02 -23.00 3.01
N THR A 115 0.70 -24.12 3.12
CA THR A 115 1.89 -24.38 2.31
C THR A 115 1.53 -24.82 0.90
N ILE A 116 2.26 -24.33 -0.09
CA ILE A 116 2.10 -24.72 -1.49
C ILE A 116 3.23 -25.66 -1.90
N LYS A 117 2.87 -26.85 -2.37
CA LYS A 117 3.80 -27.74 -3.06
C LYS A 117 3.97 -27.25 -4.50
N TYR A 118 5.02 -26.48 -4.74
CA TYR A 118 5.36 -25.98 -6.07
C TYR A 118 5.84 -27.12 -6.99
N THR A 119 5.45 -27.06 -8.27
CA THR A 119 5.86 -28.03 -9.29
C THR A 119 7.30 -27.79 -9.72
N LYS A 120 7.88 -28.76 -10.44
CA LYS A 120 9.22 -28.59 -11.02
C LYS A 120 9.29 -27.39 -11.96
N ASP A 121 8.28 -27.20 -12.81
CA ASP A 121 8.25 -26.09 -13.78
C ASP A 121 8.13 -24.72 -13.08
N GLU A 122 7.37 -24.65 -11.98
CA GLU A 122 7.28 -23.44 -11.14
C GLU A 122 8.64 -23.11 -10.52
N VAL A 123 9.35 -24.12 -9.99
CA VAL A 123 10.69 -23.96 -9.42
C VAL A 123 11.73 -23.61 -10.49
N ASP A 124 11.64 -24.19 -11.68
CA ASP A 124 12.54 -23.89 -12.81
C ASP A 124 12.32 -22.45 -13.32
N THR A 125 11.06 -21.98 -13.35
CA THR A 125 10.68 -20.59 -13.65
C THR A 125 11.25 -19.63 -12.62
N TRP A 126 11.03 -19.91 -11.33
CA TRP A 126 11.61 -19.16 -10.21
C TRP A 126 13.13 -19.06 -10.30
N ARG A 127 13.83 -20.19 -10.52
CA ARG A 127 15.29 -20.24 -10.61
C ARG A 127 15.83 -19.27 -11.66
N THR A 128 15.18 -19.27 -12.83
CA THR A 128 15.56 -18.42 -13.97
C THR A 128 15.48 -16.94 -13.60
N ILE A 129 14.39 -16.55 -12.96
CA ILE A 129 14.14 -15.15 -12.57
C ILE A 129 15.04 -14.74 -11.41
N TYR A 130 15.14 -15.58 -10.38
CA TYR A 130 15.96 -15.35 -9.19
C TYR A 130 17.41 -15.05 -9.55
N ARG A 131 18.02 -15.84 -10.43
CA ARG A 131 19.42 -15.66 -10.84
C ARG A 131 19.66 -14.30 -11.51
N LYS A 132 18.78 -13.92 -12.44
CA LYS A 132 18.91 -12.65 -13.17
C LYS A 132 18.66 -11.46 -12.25
N LEU A 133 17.56 -11.47 -11.47
CA LEU A 133 17.24 -10.39 -10.55
C LEU A 133 18.27 -10.23 -9.43
N ARG A 134 18.75 -11.33 -8.83
CA ARG A 134 19.74 -11.25 -7.75
C ARG A 134 21.05 -10.59 -8.20
N SER A 135 21.44 -10.80 -9.46
CA SER A 135 22.59 -10.11 -10.07
C SER A 135 22.36 -8.60 -10.20
N LEU A 136 21.15 -8.19 -10.60
CA LEU A 136 20.76 -6.78 -10.71
C LEU A 136 20.61 -6.12 -9.34
N HIS A 137 20.00 -6.81 -8.37
CA HIS A 137 19.84 -6.32 -7.00
C HIS A 137 21.19 -5.91 -6.41
N LYS A 138 22.21 -6.76 -6.53
CA LYS A 138 23.58 -6.47 -6.02
C LYS A 138 24.17 -5.17 -6.57
N LYS A 139 23.75 -4.73 -7.76
CA LYS A 139 24.25 -3.51 -8.41
C LYS A 139 23.38 -2.29 -8.09
N HIS A 140 22.06 -2.48 -8.07
CA HIS A 140 21.10 -1.38 -8.17
C HIS A 140 20.17 -1.21 -6.97
N ALA A 141 19.95 -2.26 -6.16
CA ALA A 141 19.05 -2.17 -5.02
C ALA A 141 19.65 -1.34 -3.88
N CYS A 142 18.80 -0.72 -3.06
CA CYS A 142 19.23 0.02 -1.89
C CYS A 142 19.87 -0.89 -0.83
N LYS A 143 20.53 -0.26 0.15
CA LYS A 143 21.26 -0.97 1.20
C LYS A 143 20.32 -1.83 2.04
N GLU A 144 19.18 -1.26 2.43
CA GLU A 144 18.16 -1.88 3.28
C GLU A 144 17.63 -3.16 2.61
N PHE A 145 17.31 -3.09 1.32
CA PHE A 145 16.93 -4.26 0.53
C PHE A 145 18.03 -5.33 0.57
N LEU A 146 19.29 -4.96 0.29
CA LEU A 146 20.39 -5.92 0.22
C LEU A 146 20.68 -6.62 1.55
N GLU A 147 20.56 -5.89 2.66
CA GLU A 147 20.76 -6.41 4.01
C GLU A 147 19.62 -7.36 4.40
N ASN A 148 18.37 -6.93 4.22
CA ASN A 148 17.20 -7.76 4.54
C ASN A 148 17.08 -8.98 3.62
N PHE A 149 17.43 -8.86 2.33
CA PHE A 149 17.42 -10.00 1.41
C PHE A 149 18.40 -11.10 1.83
N LYS A 150 19.58 -10.74 2.37
CA LYS A 150 20.51 -11.74 2.94
C LYS A 150 19.89 -12.48 4.13
N LEU A 151 19.08 -11.80 4.93
CA LEU A 151 18.36 -12.43 6.04
C LEU A 151 17.24 -13.35 5.54
N LEU A 152 16.51 -12.96 4.49
CA LEU A 152 15.53 -13.82 3.83
C LEU A 152 16.18 -15.09 3.24
N GLU A 153 17.37 -14.97 2.64
CA GLU A 153 18.19 -16.11 2.18
C GLU A 153 18.55 -17.06 3.33
N ARG A 154 18.88 -16.52 4.51
CA ARG A 154 19.28 -17.33 5.68
C ARG A 154 18.11 -17.95 6.45
N HIS A 155 16.99 -17.25 6.57
CA HIS A 155 15.94 -17.59 7.55
C HIS A 155 14.62 -18.00 6.89
N CYS A 156 14.37 -17.59 5.65
CA CYS A 156 13.07 -17.82 4.98
C CYS A 156 13.17 -18.79 3.79
N GLY A 157 14.35 -19.38 3.55
CA GLY A 157 14.55 -20.35 2.48
C GLY A 157 14.64 -19.75 1.08
N TYR A 158 14.98 -18.45 0.96
CA TYR A 158 15.24 -17.85 -0.36
C TYR A 158 16.49 -18.49 -0.95
N SER A 159 16.33 -19.19 -2.07
CA SER A 159 17.44 -19.68 -2.87
C SER A 159 16.97 -19.91 -4.30
N GLU A 160 17.90 -20.05 -5.23
CA GLU A 160 17.57 -20.35 -6.63
C GLU A 160 16.85 -21.70 -6.81
N ASN A 161 16.92 -22.62 -5.84
CA ASN A 161 16.35 -23.96 -5.93
C ASN A 161 15.14 -24.18 -5.00
N ASN A 162 14.69 -23.14 -4.30
CA ASN A 162 13.57 -23.23 -3.38
C ASN A 162 12.71 -21.98 -3.45
N ILE A 163 11.41 -22.16 -3.68
CA ILE A 163 10.42 -21.09 -3.56
C ILE A 163 10.02 -20.97 -2.08
N PRO A 164 10.27 -19.82 -1.44
CA PRO A 164 9.87 -19.57 -0.06
C PRO A 164 8.36 -19.75 0.20
N GLN A 165 8.02 -20.18 1.41
CA GLN A 165 6.62 -20.29 1.85
C GLN A 165 6.20 -19.02 2.59
N LEU A 166 5.01 -18.50 2.29
CA LEU A 166 4.52 -17.23 2.85
C LEU A 166 4.47 -17.23 4.39
N GLN A 167 4.14 -18.35 5.02
CA GLN A 167 4.08 -18.43 6.48
C GLN A 167 5.44 -18.08 7.12
N HIS A 168 6.55 -18.62 6.60
CA HIS A 168 7.88 -18.34 7.15
C HIS A 168 8.28 -16.88 6.94
N ILE A 169 7.93 -16.29 5.79
CA ILE A 169 8.17 -14.87 5.52
C ILE A 169 7.30 -14.01 6.45
N SER A 170 6.03 -14.36 6.65
CA SER A 170 5.14 -13.63 7.54
C SER A 170 5.64 -13.62 8.98
N ASP A 171 6.13 -14.76 9.48
CA ASP A 171 6.73 -14.86 10.82
C ASP A 171 7.99 -13.99 10.92
N PHE A 172 8.86 -14.04 9.91
CA PHE A 172 10.06 -13.19 9.83
C PHE A 172 9.73 -11.69 9.80
N LEU A 173 8.77 -11.27 8.97
CA LEU A 173 8.35 -9.87 8.88
C LEU A 173 7.71 -9.38 10.19
N LYS A 174 6.98 -10.27 10.89
CA LYS A 174 6.35 -9.93 12.17
C LYS A 174 7.41 -9.55 13.20
N ASP A 175 8.49 -10.31 13.26
CA ASP A 175 9.61 -10.05 14.16
C ASP A 175 10.43 -8.83 13.76
N LYS A 176 10.57 -8.57 12.45
CA LYS A 176 11.40 -7.47 11.93
C LYS A 176 10.74 -6.10 11.98
N SER A 177 9.47 -6.03 11.61
CA SER A 177 8.76 -4.76 11.42
C SER A 177 7.29 -4.83 11.83
N GLY A 178 6.83 -5.94 12.41
CA GLY A 178 5.41 -6.15 12.72
C GLY A 178 4.53 -6.40 11.50
N PHE A 179 5.09 -6.47 10.28
CA PHE A 179 4.33 -6.85 9.10
C PHE A 179 3.98 -8.33 9.09
N THR A 180 2.82 -8.65 8.56
CA THR A 180 2.36 -10.03 8.35
C THR A 180 1.79 -10.16 6.94
N LEU A 181 1.79 -11.38 6.42
CA LEU A 181 1.26 -11.66 5.09
C LEU A 181 -0.14 -12.25 5.19
N ARG A 182 -0.93 -12.01 4.14
CA ARG A 182 -2.22 -12.65 3.93
C ARG A 182 -2.29 -13.19 2.50
N PRO A 183 -2.58 -14.48 2.27
CA PRO A 183 -2.75 -14.99 0.91
C PRO A 183 -3.95 -14.31 0.25
N VAL A 184 -3.77 -13.87 -1.00
CA VAL A 184 -4.84 -13.28 -1.83
C VAL A 184 -4.93 -14.00 -3.17
N GLY A 185 -6.16 -14.22 -3.65
CA GLY A 185 -6.44 -15.00 -4.87
C GLY A 185 -6.19 -14.24 -6.18
N GLY A 186 -5.94 -12.93 -6.12
CA GLY A 186 -5.75 -12.08 -7.29
C GLY A 186 -5.67 -10.59 -6.91
N TYR A 187 -5.93 -9.73 -7.90
CA TYR A 187 -5.83 -8.28 -7.72
C TYR A 187 -6.96 -7.74 -6.82
N GLN A 188 -6.61 -7.23 -5.64
CA GLN A 188 -7.58 -6.73 -4.66
C GLN A 188 -8.02 -5.30 -5.01
N ASN A 189 -9.24 -4.92 -4.61
CA ASN A 189 -9.65 -3.51 -4.69
C ASN A 189 -8.62 -2.61 -3.97
N PRO A 190 -8.16 -1.50 -4.58
CA PRO A 190 -7.13 -0.64 -3.97
C PRO A 190 -7.48 -0.17 -2.56
N LYS A 191 -8.74 0.18 -2.29
CA LYS A 191 -9.18 0.63 -0.96
C LYS A 191 -8.99 -0.48 0.08
N ASP A 192 -9.42 -1.69 -0.24
CA ASP A 192 -9.27 -2.85 0.63
C ASP A 192 -7.81 -3.26 0.83
N PHE A 193 -6.99 -3.13 -0.22
CA PHE A 193 -5.55 -3.38 -0.13
C PHE A 193 -4.89 -2.38 0.84
N LEU A 194 -5.17 -1.08 0.68
CA LEU A 194 -4.65 -0.04 1.56
C LEU A 194 -5.12 -0.21 3.01
N HIS A 195 -6.38 -0.64 3.23
CA HIS A 195 -6.86 -0.98 4.57
C HIS A 195 -5.99 -2.03 5.25
N GLY A 196 -5.52 -3.06 4.53
CA GLY A 196 -4.59 -4.08 5.06
C GLY A 196 -3.29 -3.47 5.59
N LEU A 197 -2.72 -2.50 4.86
CA LEU A 197 -1.49 -1.83 5.25
C LEU A 197 -1.62 -1.09 6.60
N ALA A 198 -2.82 -0.61 6.94
CA ALA A 198 -3.08 0.06 8.24
C ALA A 198 -2.78 -0.87 9.43
N PHE A 199 -2.96 -2.18 9.24
CA PHE A 199 -2.73 -3.24 10.23
C PHE A 199 -1.36 -3.91 10.06
N ARG A 200 -0.48 -3.36 9.21
CA ARG A 200 0.75 -4.02 8.75
C ARG A 200 0.46 -5.42 8.18
N VAL A 201 -0.61 -5.54 7.41
CA VAL A 201 -0.97 -6.78 6.68
C VAL A 201 -0.81 -6.52 5.19
N PHE A 202 0.10 -7.26 4.57
CA PHE A 202 0.30 -7.21 3.12
C PHE A 202 -0.42 -8.40 2.46
N SER A 203 -1.37 -8.10 1.56
CA SER A 203 -2.01 -9.11 0.71
C SER A 203 -1.00 -9.60 -0.33
N CYS A 204 -0.72 -10.91 -0.34
CA CYS A 204 0.35 -11.53 -1.12
C CYS A 204 -0.20 -12.70 -1.95
N THR A 205 0.07 -12.70 -3.25
CA THR A 205 -0.29 -13.82 -4.12
C THR A 205 0.64 -15.03 -3.89
N GLN A 206 0.15 -16.24 -4.20
CA GLN A 206 0.92 -17.49 -4.04
C GLN A 206 1.24 -18.22 -5.35
N TYR A 207 0.67 -17.79 -6.47
CA TYR A 207 0.90 -18.40 -7.78
C TYR A 207 2.17 -17.83 -8.43
N ILE A 208 2.83 -18.66 -9.23
CA ILE A 208 3.98 -18.24 -10.06
C ILE A 208 3.46 -17.91 -11.46
N ARG A 209 4.03 -16.88 -12.11
CA ARG A 209 3.76 -16.55 -13.51
C ARG A 209 4.03 -17.73 -14.45
N HIS A 210 3.49 -17.66 -15.65
CA HIS A 210 3.61 -18.74 -16.61
C HIS A 210 5.06 -18.96 -17.10
N HIS A 211 5.48 -20.23 -17.11
CA HIS A 211 6.85 -20.65 -17.41
C HIS A 211 7.37 -20.23 -18.81
N ALA A 212 6.49 -20.06 -19.79
CA ALA A 212 6.87 -19.60 -21.13
C ALA A 212 7.34 -18.12 -21.17
N TYR A 213 7.01 -17.32 -20.15
CA TYR A 213 7.30 -15.89 -20.09
C TYR A 213 7.90 -15.48 -18.73
N PRO A 214 9.06 -16.03 -18.33
CA PRO A 214 9.59 -15.82 -16.97
C PRO A 214 9.89 -14.34 -16.66
N PHE A 215 10.22 -13.53 -17.66
CA PHE A 215 10.54 -12.11 -17.47
C PHE A 215 9.37 -11.16 -17.71
N TYR A 216 8.16 -11.68 -17.96
CA TYR A 216 6.97 -10.86 -18.19
C TYR A 216 5.79 -11.36 -17.35
N THR A 217 5.09 -10.43 -16.72
CA THR A 217 3.82 -10.72 -16.02
C THR A 217 2.89 -9.51 -16.13
N PRO A 218 1.61 -9.68 -16.50
CA PRO A 218 0.64 -8.58 -16.51
C PRO A 218 0.01 -8.34 -15.13
N GLU A 219 0.20 -9.27 -14.20
CA GLU A 219 -0.36 -9.27 -12.85
C GLU A 219 0.73 -9.55 -11.82
N PRO A 220 0.61 -9.07 -10.58
CA PRO A 220 1.57 -9.36 -9.53
C PRO A 220 1.46 -10.85 -9.14
N ASP A 221 2.47 -11.64 -9.50
CA ASP A 221 2.62 -13.03 -9.08
C ASP A 221 3.53 -13.12 -7.85
N LEU A 222 3.67 -14.32 -7.27
CA LEU A 222 4.50 -14.55 -6.09
C LEU A 222 5.92 -14.00 -6.26
N VAL A 223 6.51 -14.10 -7.47
CA VAL A 223 7.85 -13.56 -7.76
C VAL A 223 7.90 -12.06 -7.48
N HIS A 224 6.91 -11.30 -7.97
CA HIS A 224 6.79 -9.87 -7.68
C HIS A 224 6.71 -9.62 -6.18
N GLU A 225 5.84 -10.35 -5.48
CA GLU A 225 5.67 -10.16 -4.04
C GLU A 225 6.98 -10.43 -3.28
N ILE A 226 7.57 -11.60 -3.49
CA ILE A 226 8.63 -12.07 -2.61
C ILE A 226 10.01 -11.53 -2.97
N LEU A 227 10.26 -11.22 -4.25
CA LEU A 227 11.52 -10.61 -4.69
C LEU A 227 11.47 -9.07 -4.76
N GLY A 228 10.27 -8.49 -4.81
CA GLY A 228 10.07 -7.04 -4.82
C GLY A 228 9.86 -6.46 -3.43
N HIS A 229 8.85 -6.94 -2.71
CA HIS A 229 8.33 -6.28 -1.51
C HIS A 229 9.01 -6.70 -0.20
N MET A 230 9.21 -8.00 0.01
CA MET A 230 9.47 -8.55 1.36
C MET A 230 10.74 -8.00 2.02
N ALA A 231 11.80 -7.79 1.26
CA ALA A 231 13.04 -7.23 1.80
C ALA A 231 12.85 -5.79 2.27
N MET A 232 12.00 -5.00 1.62
CA MET A 232 11.67 -3.65 2.07
C MET A 232 10.66 -3.66 3.22
N PHE A 233 9.68 -4.56 3.24
CA PHE A 233 8.79 -4.68 4.41
C PHE A 233 9.49 -5.14 5.68
N ALA A 234 10.68 -5.73 5.58
CA ALA A 234 11.52 -6.04 6.75
C ALA A 234 12.25 -4.81 7.32
N ASP A 235 12.23 -3.67 6.61
CA ASP A 235 12.75 -2.39 7.07
C ASP A 235 11.68 -1.64 7.89
N PRO A 236 11.97 -1.22 9.15
CA PRO A 236 10.99 -0.54 10.00
C PRO A 236 10.46 0.79 9.46
N ASP A 237 11.30 1.57 8.78
CA ASP A 237 10.91 2.90 8.28
C ASP A 237 10.04 2.78 7.03
N PHE A 238 10.38 1.87 6.13
CA PHE A 238 9.53 1.50 5.00
C PHE A 238 8.17 0.95 5.46
N ALA A 239 8.19 0.02 6.43
CA ALA A 239 6.97 -0.53 7.03
C ALA A 239 6.09 0.56 7.65
N LYS A 240 6.70 1.52 8.36
CA LYS A 240 5.99 2.66 8.93
C LYS A 240 5.37 3.54 7.85
N PHE A 241 6.11 3.87 6.79
CA PHE A 241 5.58 4.65 5.66
C PHE A 241 4.39 3.95 5.00
N SER A 242 4.50 2.65 4.70
CA SER A 242 3.39 1.87 4.13
C SER A 242 2.17 1.84 5.06
N GLN A 243 2.39 1.72 6.37
CA GLN A 243 1.31 1.77 7.36
C GLN A 243 0.62 3.14 7.42
N GLU A 244 1.36 4.24 7.32
CA GLU A 244 0.80 5.59 7.30
C GLU A 244 -0.12 5.80 6.08
N ILE A 245 0.23 5.25 4.90
CA ILE A 245 -0.67 5.24 3.74
C ILE A 245 -1.94 4.45 4.06
N GLY A 246 -1.81 3.28 4.69
CA GLY A 246 -2.95 2.47 5.08
C GLY A 246 -3.88 3.18 6.07
N LEU A 247 -3.33 3.80 7.12
CA LEU A 247 -4.10 4.60 8.09
C LEU A 247 -4.79 5.80 7.45
N ALA A 248 -4.14 6.45 6.47
CA ALA A 248 -4.73 7.53 5.71
C ALA A 248 -5.96 7.08 4.89
N SER A 249 -6.01 5.83 4.47
CA SER A 249 -7.13 5.29 3.67
C SER A 249 -8.40 5.02 4.50
N LEU A 250 -8.27 4.81 5.82
CA LEU A 250 -9.40 4.48 6.68
C LEU A 250 -10.41 5.63 6.75
N GLY A 251 -11.61 5.37 6.23
CA GLY A 251 -12.69 6.35 6.12
C GLY A 251 -12.46 7.45 5.08
N ALA A 252 -11.48 7.29 4.20
CA ALA A 252 -11.27 8.17 3.07
C ALA A 252 -12.30 7.90 1.96
N THR A 253 -12.60 8.93 1.17
CA THR A 253 -13.41 8.81 -0.05
C THR A 253 -12.68 7.99 -1.11
N ASP A 254 -13.39 7.50 -2.12
CA ASP A 254 -12.76 6.69 -3.18
C ASP A 254 -11.73 7.50 -3.98
N LYS A 255 -11.95 8.81 -4.18
CA LYS A 255 -10.96 9.69 -4.81
C LYS A 255 -9.69 9.81 -3.96
N GLU A 256 -9.84 10.01 -2.65
CA GLU A 256 -8.69 10.09 -1.75
C GLU A 256 -7.94 8.75 -1.69
N CYS A 257 -8.66 7.61 -1.69
CA CYS A 257 -8.05 6.29 -1.79
C CYS A 257 -7.27 6.10 -3.11
N GLN A 258 -7.77 6.64 -4.24
CA GLN A 258 -7.02 6.62 -5.50
C GLN A 258 -5.76 7.47 -5.45
N ASP A 259 -5.82 8.64 -4.81
CA ASP A 259 -4.66 9.51 -4.61
C ASP A 259 -3.61 8.84 -3.71
N LEU A 260 -4.04 8.16 -2.63
CA LEU A 260 -3.18 7.35 -1.76
C LEU A 260 -2.60 6.13 -2.48
N ALA A 261 -3.39 5.44 -3.32
CA ALA A 261 -2.90 4.33 -4.13
C ALA A 261 -1.86 4.79 -5.16
N ARG A 262 -1.98 6.02 -5.68
CA ARG A 262 -0.97 6.62 -6.56
C ARG A 262 0.32 6.94 -5.80
N LEU A 263 0.23 7.44 -4.57
CA LEU A 263 1.40 7.62 -3.70
C LEU A 263 2.08 6.29 -3.42
N TYR A 264 1.31 5.25 -3.06
CA TYR A 264 1.81 3.90 -2.91
C TYR A 264 2.53 3.42 -4.18
N PHE A 265 1.92 3.60 -5.35
CA PHE A 265 2.50 3.19 -6.63
C PHE A 265 3.87 3.85 -6.91
N PHE A 266 3.97 5.18 -6.81
CA PHE A 266 5.22 5.86 -7.16
C PHE A 266 6.31 5.80 -6.08
N VAL A 267 5.96 5.38 -4.86
CA VAL A 267 6.92 5.17 -3.77
C VAL A 267 7.18 3.67 -3.59
N VAL A 268 6.20 2.90 -3.14
CA VAL A 268 6.36 1.48 -2.81
C VAL A 268 6.59 0.59 -4.05
N GLU A 269 5.94 0.86 -5.19
CA GLU A 269 6.11 0.03 -6.41
C GLU A 269 7.27 0.48 -7.29
N PHE A 270 7.43 1.80 -7.50
CA PHE A 270 8.39 2.36 -8.48
C PHE A 270 9.36 3.41 -7.89
N GLY A 271 9.53 3.40 -6.57
CA GLY A 271 10.39 4.37 -5.88
C GLY A 271 11.89 4.07 -5.96
N LEU A 272 12.65 5.15 -5.96
CA LEU A 272 14.11 5.17 -5.87
C LEU A 272 14.55 5.83 -4.56
N SER A 273 15.70 5.45 -4.04
CA SER A 273 16.35 6.16 -2.93
C SER A 273 17.62 6.85 -3.41
N LEU A 274 18.00 7.92 -2.70
CA LEU A 274 19.25 8.60 -2.93
C LEU A 274 20.37 7.93 -2.10
N GLU A 275 21.43 7.45 -2.74
CA GLU A 275 22.54 6.74 -2.07
C GLU A 275 23.38 7.66 -1.15
N HIS A 276 23.38 8.96 -1.45
CA HIS A 276 24.09 9.98 -0.67
C HIS A 276 23.16 11.17 -0.43
N HIS A 277 23.11 11.73 0.77
CA HIS A 277 22.16 12.79 1.13
C HIS A 277 22.17 14.05 0.24
N ASN A 278 23.19 14.23 -0.59
CA ASN A 278 23.28 15.33 -1.55
C ASN A 278 22.99 14.84 -2.97
N PHE A 279 21.85 15.28 -3.52
CA PHE A 279 21.51 15.04 -4.91
C PHE A 279 22.45 15.84 -5.83
N ASN A 280 23.00 15.17 -6.85
CA ASN A 280 23.81 15.80 -7.87
C ASN A 280 23.24 15.46 -9.24
N GLU A 281 22.72 16.46 -9.96
CA GLU A 281 22.14 16.27 -11.29
C GLU A 281 23.11 15.64 -12.29
N ARG A 282 24.43 15.85 -12.12
CA ARG A 282 25.49 15.28 -12.96
C ARG A 282 25.94 13.89 -12.51
N ARG A 283 25.57 13.45 -11.30
CA ARG A 283 25.88 12.11 -10.76
C ARG A 283 24.61 11.49 -10.20
N ARG A 284 23.94 10.67 -11.02
CA ARG A 284 22.77 9.89 -10.62
C ARG A 284 23.17 8.81 -9.61
N SER A 285 23.20 9.17 -8.33
CA SER A 285 23.47 8.26 -7.21
C SER A 285 22.17 7.71 -6.65
N PHE A 286 21.42 7.00 -7.50
CA PHE A 286 20.13 6.40 -7.11
C PHE A 286 20.27 4.91 -6.89
N LYS A 287 19.53 4.43 -5.89
CA LYS A 287 19.26 3.01 -5.67
C LYS A 287 17.77 2.74 -5.78
N VAL A 288 17.44 1.48 -5.98
CA VAL A 288 16.07 1.01 -6.20
C VAL A 288 15.55 0.36 -4.93
N TYR A 289 14.36 0.75 -4.49
CA TYR A 289 13.59 0.01 -3.48
C TYR A 289 12.16 -0.33 -3.94
N GLY A 290 11.68 0.26 -5.03
CA GLY A 290 10.35 -0.03 -5.56
C GLY A 290 10.21 -1.49 -5.99
N ALA A 291 9.17 -2.17 -5.50
CA ALA A 291 8.97 -3.59 -5.74
C ALA A 291 8.73 -3.96 -7.21
N GLY A 292 7.99 -3.14 -7.94
CA GLY A 292 7.80 -3.25 -9.39
C GLY A 292 9.12 -3.22 -10.15
N LEU A 293 10.04 -2.34 -9.74
CA LEU A 293 11.40 -2.31 -10.29
C LEU A 293 12.21 -3.53 -9.86
N LEU A 294 12.23 -3.86 -8.57
CA LEU A 294 13.01 -4.98 -8.02
C LEU A 294 12.57 -6.36 -8.55
N SER A 295 11.39 -6.46 -9.15
CA SER A 295 10.83 -7.70 -9.70
C SER A 295 10.76 -7.72 -11.24
N CYS A 296 11.13 -6.62 -11.91
CA CYS A 296 11.10 -6.48 -13.36
C CYS A 296 12.49 -6.17 -13.90
N VAL A 297 13.07 -7.11 -14.65
CA VAL A 297 14.43 -7.01 -15.19
C VAL A 297 14.59 -5.76 -16.07
N ASP A 298 13.71 -5.60 -17.04
CA ASP A 298 13.87 -4.58 -18.08
C ASP A 298 13.58 -3.17 -17.53
N GLU A 299 12.57 -3.03 -16.66
CA GLU A 299 12.22 -1.74 -16.08
C GLU A 299 13.21 -1.29 -15.01
N LEU A 300 13.82 -2.23 -14.26
CA LEU A 300 14.94 -1.92 -13.36
C LEU A 300 16.12 -1.33 -14.15
N GLU A 301 16.55 -2.02 -15.21
CA GLU A 301 17.66 -1.56 -16.07
C GLU A 301 17.33 -0.21 -16.72
N PHE A 302 16.07 0.02 -17.10
CA PHE A 302 15.62 1.32 -17.62
C PHE A 302 15.64 2.43 -16.56
N ALA A 303 15.06 2.21 -15.38
CA ALA A 303 14.90 3.22 -14.33
C ALA A 303 16.25 3.78 -13.82
N VAL A 304 17.30 2.94 -13.84
CA VAL A 304 18.66 3.34 -13.45
C VAL A 304 19.50 3.89 -14.61
N SER A 305 19.01 3.80 -15.86
CA SER A 305 19.70 4.36 -17.02
C SER A 305 19.57 5.88 -17.10
N ASP A 306 20.40 6.50 -17.94
CA ASP A 306 20.35 7.93 -18.26
C ASP A 306 19.04 8.36 -18.97
N ARG A 307 18.35 7.42 -19.63
CA ARG A 307 17.08 7.65 -20.33
C ARG A 307 15.89 7.88 -19.40
N ALA A 308 15.93 7.36 -18.18
CA ALA A 308 14.80 7.47 -17.25
C ALA A 308 14.71 8.89 -16.66
N LEU A 309 13.52 9.49 -16.69
CA LEU A 309 13.25 10.77 -16.05
C LEU A 309 13.06 10.57 -14.55
N VAL A 310 13.99 11.08 -13.74
CA VAL A 310 13.92 10.99 -12.27
C VAL A 310 13.72 12.37 -11.67
N ARG A 311 12.82 12.48 -10.67
CA ARG A 311 12.50 13.71 -9.94
C ARG A 311 12.48 13.48 -8.43
N PRO A 312 12.72 14.51 -7.61
CA PRO A 312 12.48 14.41 -6.17
C PRO A 312 11.02 14.06 -5.91
N PHE A 313 10.79 13.16 -4.95
CA PHE A 313 9.45 12.88 -4.47
C PHE A 313 8.82 14.14 -3.86
N THR A 314 7.65 14.52 -4.37
CA THR A 314 6.71 15.41 -3.69
C THR A 314 5.31 14.89 -3.95
N ILE A 315 4.41 15.05 -2.99
CA ILE A 315 3.02 14.58 -3.14
C ILE A 315 2.35 15.25 -4.34
N ASP A 316 2.53 16.55 -4.53
CA ASP A 316 1.87 17.28 -5.62
C ASP A 316 2.34 16.82 -7.01
N GLU A 317 3.63 16.49 -7.19
CA GLU A 317 4.12 15.96 -8.46
C GLU A 317 3.63 14.53 -8.70
N VAL A 318 3.60 13.69 -7.66
CA VAL A 318 3.09 12.32 -7.76
C VAL A 318 1.61 12.33 -8.13
N LEU A 319 0.79 13.17 -7.48
CA LEU A 319 -0.65 13.23 -7.74
C LEU A 319 -0.99 13.70 -9.16
N LYS A 320 -0.10 14.44 -9.82
CA LYS A 320 -0.24 14.87 -11.22
C LYS A 320 0.28 13.86 -12.24
N THR A 321 0.99 12.82 -11.80
CA THR A 321 1.63 11.85 -12.69
C THR A 321 0.73 10.64 -12.89
N GLU A 322 0.44 10.28 -14.15
CA GLU A 322 -0.39 9.11 -14.47
C GLU A 322 0.43 7.81 -14.37
N PRO A 323 -0.01 6.81 -13.58
CA PRO A 323 0.60 5.48 -13.55
C PRO A 323 0.48 4.74 -14.89
N LEU A 324 1.60 4.23 -15.41
CA LEU A 324 1.62 3.39 -16.59
C LEU A 324 1.73 1.92 -16.17
N VAL A 325 0.99 1.04 -16.82
CA VAL A 325 0.88 -0.38 -16.42
C VAL A 325 1.17 -1.35 -17.57
N THR A 326 1.31 -0.84 -18.79
CA THR A 326 1.63 -1.63 -20.01
C THR A 326 2.96 -1.20 -20.63
N SER A 327 3.60 -0.19 -20.06
CA SER A 327 4.86 0.40 -20.50
C SER A 327 5.62 0.88 -19.27
N PHE A 328 6.91 1.11 -19.43
CA PHE A 328 7.72 1.69 -18.36
C PHE A 328 7.18 3.06 -17.94
N GLN A 329 7.39 3.40 -16.67
CA GLN A 329 6.95 4.70 -16.17
C GLN A 329 7.63 5.84 -16.93
N SER A 330 6.84 6.89 -17.23
CA SER A 330 7.32 8.11 -17.87
C SER A 330 8.19 8.96 -16.94
N LYS A 331 8.05 8.76 -15.63
CA LYS A 331 8.73 9.49 -14.57
C LYS A 331 8.85 8.59 -13.32
N TYR A 332 10.01 8.64 -12.67
CA TYR A 332 10.28 8.00 -11.39
C TYR A 332 10.58 9.04 -10.32
N PHE A 333 10.33 8.69 -9.07
CA PHE A 333 10.54 9.57 -7.94
C PHE A 333 11.57 8.99 -6.98
N PHE A 334 12.47 9.84 -6.47
CA PHE A 334 13.39 9.44 -5.42
C PHE A 334 13.04 10.08 -4.08
N THR A 335 13.14 9.30 -3.01
CA THR A 335 13.07 9.76 -1.62
C THR A 335 14.49 9.93 -1.06
N ARG A 336 14.67 10.93 -0.18
CA ARG A 336 15.94 11.12 0.56
C ARG A 336 16.02 10.13 1.72
N ASP A 337 14.94 10.08 2.48
CA ASP A 337 14.66 9.13 3.55
C ASP A 337 13.13 8.99 3.66
N PHE A 338 12.68 7.99 4.42
CA PHE A 338 11.25 7.76 4.62
C PHE A 338 10.66 8.68 5.70
N GLU A 339 11.48 9.30 6.57
CA GLU A 339 10.99 10.22 7.59
C GLU A 339 10.39 11.49 6.96
N ASP A 340 11.12 12.10 6.02
CA ASP A 340 10.63 13.22 5.20
C ASP A 340 9.36 12.84 4.43
N ALA A 341 9.33 11.66 3.81
CA ALA A 341 8.17 11.19 3.05
C ALA A 341 6.94 10.98 3.95
N ILE A 342 7.14 10.51 5.19
CA ILE A 342 6.08 10.40 6.20
C ILE A 342 5.58 11.78 6.63
N LEU A 343 6.46 12.77 6.81
CA LEU A 343 6.07 14.14 7.16
C LEU A 343 5.21 14.77 6.06
N ASP A 344 5.63 14.65 4.80
CA ASP A 344 4.85 15.10 3.64
C ASP A 344 3.48 14.41 3.60
N LEU A 345 3.44 13.09 3.81
CA LEU A 345 2.19 12.32 3.84
C LEU A 345 1.27 12.80 4.97
N ARG A 346 1.78 13.01 6.18
CA ARG A 346 0.99 13.52 7.30
C ARG A 346 0.43 14.91 7.03
N TYR A 347 1.21 15.79 6.40
CA TYR A 347 0.73 17.10 5.97
C TYR A 347 -0.34 17.02 4.86
N PHE A 348 -0.23 16.07 3.94
CA PHE A 348 -1.31 15.79 2.99
C PHE A 348 -2.57 15.29 3.70
N VAL A 349 -2.40 14.34 4.62
CA VAL A 349 -3.49 13.71 5.37
C VAL A 349 -4.23 14.71 6.27
N SER A 350 -3.53 15.69 6.86
CA SER A 350 -4.15 16.73 7.70
C SER A 350 -5.09 17.66 6.92
N ARG A 351 -5.02 17.66 5.59
CA ARG A 351 -5.92 18.43 4.71
C ARG A 351 -7.16 17.64 4.28
N LEU A 352 -7.21 16.34 4.54
CA LEU A 352 -8.37 15.50 4.22
C LEU A 352 -9.51 15.82 5.18
N LYS A 353 -10.73 15.94 4.65
CA LYS A 353 -11.91 16.27 5.47
C LYS A 353 -12.48 15.01 6.10
N ARG A 354 -12.01 14.66 7.29
CA ARG A 354 -12.50 13.53 8.07
C ARG A 354 -12.99 13.99 9.46
N PRO A 355 -14.14 13.48 9.95
CA PRO A 355 -14.67 13.88 11.25
C PRO A 355 -13.92 13.27 12.45
N PHE A 356 -12.91 12.43 12.19
CA PHE A 356 -12.12 11.70 13.18
C PHE A 356 -10.65 11.59 12.78
N THR A 357 -9.82 11.23 13.76
CA THR A 357 -8.45 10.74 13.62
C THR A 357 -8.44 9.25 13.89
N VAL A 358 -7.46 8.54 13.32
CA VAL A 358 -7.25 7.10 13.53
C VAL A 358 -5.84 6.84 14.01
N ARG A 359 -5.68 5.87 14.90
CA ARG A 359 -4.39 5.38 15.39
C ARG A 359 -4.41 3.86 15.43
N TYR A 360 -3.33 3.22 15.00
CA TYR A 360 -3.16 1.79 15.22
C TYR A 360 -2.67 1.52 16.65
N ASP A 361 -3.40 0.70 17.39
CA ASP A 361 -2.97 0.11 18.64
C ASP A 361 -2.35 -1.26 18.37
N SER A 362 -1.02 -1.31 18.38
CA SER A 362 -0.27 -2.53 18.13
C SER A 362 -0.41 -3.58 19.23
N ARG A 363 -0.82 -3.20 20.45
CA ARG A 363 -0.98 -4.15 21.56
C ARG A 363 -2.25 -4.99 21.40
N ASN A 364 -3.33 -4.36 20.94
CA ASN A 364 -4.63 -4.99 20.75
C ASN A 364 -4.97 -5.26 19.27
N GLU A 365 -4.02 -5.02 18.36
CA GLU A 365 -4.15 -5.17 16.90
C GLU A 365 -5.44 -4.55 16.32
N ARG A 366 -5.74 -3.31 16.75
CA ARG A 366 -6.98 -2.61 16.39
C ARG A 366 -6.75 -1.14 16.04
N ILE A 367 -7.72 -0.56 15.36
CA ILE A 367 -7.79 0.87 15.09
C ILE A 367 -8.57 1.55 16.23
N GLU A 368 -7.94 2.53 16.84
CA GLU A 368 -8.59 3.49 17.71
C GLU A 368 -9.05 4.69 16.90
N VAL A 369 -10.27 5.14 17.16
CA VAL A 369 -10.88 6.29 16.50
C VAL A 369 -11.13 7.37 17.55
N SER A 370 -10.63 8.57 17.27
CA SER A 370 -10.83 9.75 18.13
C SER A 370 -11.44 10.89 17.35
N ASN A 371 -12.23 11.74 17.99
CA ASN A 371 -12.77 12.93 17.35
C ASN A 371 -11.74 14.07 17.32
N VAL A 372 -11.71 14.82 16.23
CA VAL A 372 -10.81 15.98 16.01
C VAL A 372 -10.91 17.02 17.14
N GLY A 373 -12.04 17.09 17.86
CA GLY A 373 -12.26 18.02 18.97
C GLY A 373 -11.72 17.61 20.36
N LYS A 374 -11.29 16.34 20.56
CA LYS A 374 -10.75 15.88 21.86
C LYS A 374 -9.21 15.92 21.93
N ASP A 375 -8.50 15.91 20.80
CA ASP A 375 -7.04 15.77 20.77
C ASP A 375 -6.23 17.04 21.03
N LEU A 376 -6.87 18.22 21.14
CA LEU A 376 -6.16 19.42 21.62
C LEU A 376 -5.82 19.35 23.12
N GLY A 377 -6.44 18.43 23.87
CA GLY A 377 -6.19 18.23 25.31
C GLY A 377 -5.30 17.04 25.67
N SER A 378 -4.99 16.14 24.72
CA SER A 378 -4.16 14.94 24.95
C SER A 378 -2.68 15.15 24.57
N VAL A 379 -2.38 16.14 23.73
CA VAL A 379 -1.00 16.54 23.37
C VAL A 379 -0.29 17.26 24.54
N SER A 380 -1.02 17.71 25.56
CA SER A 380 -0.45 18.31 26.79
C SER A 380 0.09 17.30 27.80
N GLY A 381 -0.07 15.99 27.56
CA GLY A 381 0.41 14.91 28.42
C GLY A 381 1.75 14.28 28.00
N MET A 382 2.36 14.73 26.90
CA MET A 382 3.70 14.26 26.52
C MET A 382 4.72 14.93 27.44
N SER A 383 5.44 14.11 28.21
CA SER A 383 6.55 14.60 29.03
C SER A 383 7.55 15.38 28.17
N HIS A 384 8.14 16.44 28.73
CA HIS A 384 9.12 17.33 28.08
C HIS A 384 10.37 16.63 27.47
N HIS A 385 10.48 15.31 27.52
CA HIS A 385 11.55 14.51 26.94
C HIS A 385 11.28 13.92 25.56
N GLU A 386 10.07 14.07 25.00
CA GLU A 386 9.70 13.44 23.71
C GLU A 386 9.26 14.42 22.61
N MET A 387 9.63 15.70 22.70
CA MET A 387 9.52 16.60 21.54
C MET A 387 10.82 16.58 20.72
N PRO A 388 10.81 16.12 19.46
CA PRO A 388 11.92 16.37 18.55
C PRO A 388 12.08 17.88 18.40
N GLN A 389 13.27 18.40 18.69
CA GLN A 389 13.66 19.76 18.33
C GLN A 389 13.49 19.90 16.81
N LEU A 390 12.45 20.62 16.38
CA LEU A 390 12.22 20.93 14.97
C LEU A 390 13.51 21.46 14.34
N PRO A 391 13.96 20.90 13.19
CA PRO A 391 15.10 21.42 12.47
C PRO A 391 14.98 22.93 12.24
N LYS A 392 16.08 23.67 12.41
CA LYS A 392 16.09 25.15 12.31
C LYS A 392 15.50 25.69 11.00
N SER A 393 15.54 24.89 9.93
CA SER A 393 14.91 25.21 8.64
C SER A 393 13.38 25.32 8.72
N ILE A 394 12.73 24.49 9.55
CA ILE A 394 11.26 24.51 9.73
C ILE A 394 10.86 25.68 10.63
N GLN A 395 11.66 26.00 11.65
CA GLN A 395 11.44 27.19 12.49
C GLN A 395 11.53 28.49 11.68
N GLN A 396 12.44 28.57 10.70
CA GLN A 396 12.56 29.72 9.81
C GLN A 396 11.36 29.88 8.87
N ASN A 397 10.84 28.78 8.31
CA ASN A 397 9.67 28.81 7.43
C ASN A 397 8.37 29.18 8.19
N LEU A 398 8.20 28.67 9.42
CA LEU A 398 7.07 29.04 10.29
C LEU A 398 7.11 30.53 10.68
N ASN A 399 8.31 31.04 11.02
CA ASN A 399 8.49 32.46 11.35
C ASN A 399 8.29 33.37 10.14
N HIS A 400 8.54 32.89 8.92
CA HIS A 400 8.29 33.66 7.71
C HIS A 400 6.80 33.71 7.36
N ALA A 401 6.08 32.59 7.52
CA ALA A 401 4.64 32.50 7.29
C ALA A 401 3.82 33.30 8.31
N MET A 402 4.25 33.35 9.57
CA MET A 402 3.59 34.14 10.62
C MET A 402 3.82 35.66 10.50
N LYS A 403 4.75 36.12 9.66
CA LYS A 403 4.98 37.55 9.39
C LYS A 403 4.24 38.06 8.15
N GLN A 404 3.50 37.21 7.44
CA GLN A 404 2.76 37.56 6.23
C GLN A 404 1.23 37.42 6.36
N ASN A 405 0.73 37.14 7.57
CA ASN A 405 -0.66 37.40 7.99
C ASN A 405 -0.63 38.45 9.11
#